data_AF-A0A0F9KWE6-F1
#
_entry.id   AF-A0A0F9KWE6-F1
#
_cell.length_a   1.000
_cell.length_b   1.000
_cell.length_c   1.000
_cell.angle_alpha   90.00
_cell.angle_beta   90.00
_cell.angle_gamma   90.00
#
_symmetry.space_group_name_H-M   'P 1'
#
loop_
_entity.id
_entity.type
_entity.pdbx_description
1 polymer ?
#
loop_
_entity_poly.entity_id
_entity_poly.type
_entity_poly.pdbx_seq_one_letter_code
_entity_poly.pdbx_strand_id
1 'polypeptide(L)'
;MEKENLIDLYYEKLHKTKNPGNLISRFYWELFSIPPNRTNIIMFNKFIKLYGRNLVFFSTVDLFYIDKLDHTNLYGIFRYLINKRLERRYGKSNVNIPIDLTRSIKKMQKDIKKLKKKEIEFENPFNGDENDNG
;
A
#
# COMPACT_ATOMS: atom_id res chain seq x y z
N MET A 1 6.75 21.86 -21.62
CA MET A 1 7.27 21.14 -20.45
C MET A 1 7.55 19.71 -20.90
N GLU A 2 8.82 19.34 -21.03
CA GLU A 2 9.22 18.01 -21.53
C GLU A 2 8.75 16.92 -20.56
N LYS A 3 8.28 15.79 -21.10
CA LYS A 3 7.64 14.72 -20.30
C LYS A 3 8.59 14.08 -19.28
N GLU A 4 9.90 14.09 -19.54
CA GLU A 4 10.93 13.65 -18.59
C GLU A 4 10.90 14.50 -17.31
N ASN A 5 10.77 15.83 -17.45
CA ASN A 5 10.62 16.74 -16.31
C ASN A 5 9.36 16.45 -15.48
N LEU A 6 8.30 15.88 -16.09
CA LEU A 6 7.08 15.53 -15.37
C LEU A 6 7.25 14.26 -14.53
N ILE A 7 7.91 13.24 -15.09
CA ILE A 7 8.20 11.98 -14.39
C ILE A 7 9.04 12.27 -13.15
N ASP A 8 10.13 13.02 -13.31
CA ASP A 8 11.03 13.34 -12.21
C ASP A 8 10.33 14.16 -11.11
N LEU A 9 9.57 15.19 -11.51
CA LEU A 9 8.78 16.01 -10.57
C LEU A 9 7.83 15.17 -9.72
N TYR A 10 7.12 14.23 -10.33
CA TYR A 10 6.17 13.39 -9.61
C TYR A 10 6.85 12.32 -8.77
N TYR A 11 7.99 11.81 -9.22
CA TYR A 11 8.79 10.88 -8.44
C TYR A 11 9.31 11.54 -7.15
N GLU A 12 9.86 12.74 -7.23
CA GLU A 12 10.29 13.50 -6.05
C GLU A 12 9.14 13.76 -5.06
N LYS A 13 7.96 14.15 -5.57
CA LYS A 13 6.76 14.36 -4.75
C LYS A 13 6.28 13.07 -4.07
N LEU A 14 6.49 11.91 -4.69
CA LEU A 14 6.05 10.61 -4.18
C LEU A 14 6.71 10.22 -2.84
N HIS A 15 7.95 10.67 -2.63
CA HIS A 15 8.68 10.43 -1.39
C HIS A 15 8.18 11.30 -0.23
N LYS A 16 7.66 12.49 -0.53
CA LYS A 16 7.21 13.48 0.46
C LYS A 16 5.72 13.37 0.78
N THR A 17 4.94 12.74 -0.10
CA THR A 17 3.48 12.67 0.07
C THR A 17 3.02 11.65 1.12
N LYS A 18 2.00 12.05 1.91
CA LYS A 18 1.24 11.16 2.79
C LYS A 18 0.17 10.35 2.05
N ASN A 19 -0.24 10.81 0.85
CA ASN A 19 -1.28 10.16 0.04
C ASN A 19 -0.74 9.84 -1.36
N PRO A 20 0.05 8.75 -1.49
CA PRO A 20 0.66 8.38 -2.75
C PRO A 20 -0.35 7.95 -3.81
N GLY A 21 -1.51 7.40 -3.43
CA GLY A 21 -2.54 6.99 -4.41
C GLY A 21 -3.16 8.18 -5.13
N ASN A 22 -3.44 9.27 -4.43
CA ASN A 22 -3.93 10.50 -5.06
C ASN A 22 -2.86 11.11 -5.98
N LEU A 23 -1.59 11.14 -5.54
CA LEU A 23 -0.50 11.68 -6.35
C LEU A 23 -0.30 10.87 -7.65
N ILE A 24 -0.24 9.54 -7.56
CA ILE A 24 -0.09 8.69 -8.76
C ILE A 24 -1.31 8.79 -9.67
N SER A 25 -2.50 8.96 -9.11
CA SER A 25 -3.71 9.19 -9.92
C SER A 25 -3.64 10.49 -10.70
N ARG A 26 -3.17 11.58 -10.09
CA ARG A 26 -2.94 12.87 -10.77
C ARG A 26 -1.88 12.77 -11.86
N PHE A 27 -0.78 12.09 -11.55
CA PHE A 27 0.27 11.81 -12.52
C PHE A 27 -0.27 11.08 -13.75
N TYR A 28 -1.04 10.02 -13.55
CA TYR A 28 -1.69 9.28 -14.63
C TYR A 28 -2.59 10.19 -15.48
N TRP A 29 -3.39 11.06 -14.86
CA TRP A 29 -4.24 12.00 -15.59
C TRP A 29 -3.46 13.00 -16.43
N GLU A 30 -2.36 13.53 -15.91
CA GLU A 30 -1.51 14.46 -16.64
C GLU A 30 -0.77 13.78 -17.80
N LEU A 31 -0.33 12.52 -17.64
CA LEU A 31 0.31 11.75 -18.71
C LEU A 31 -0.61 11.50 -19.90
N PHE A 32 -1.88 11.17 -19.63
CA PHE A 32 -2.83 10.76 -20.66
C PHE A 32 -3.85 11.85 -21.04
N SER A 33 -3.78 13.02 -20.40
CA SER A 33 -4.75 14.11 -20.57
C SER A 33 -6.21 13.65 -20.31
N ILE A 34 -6.40 12.78 -19.32
CA ILE A 34 -7.70 12.21 -18.93
C ILE A 34 -8.17 12.88 -17.63
N PRO A 35 -9.47 13.22 -17.48
CA PRO A 35 -9.96 13.84 -16.27
C PRO A 35 -9.88 12.95 -15.01
N PRO A 36 -9.86 13.60 -13.84
CA PRO A 36 -9.95 12.93 -12.55
C PRO A 36 -11.10 11.93 -12.41
N ASN A 37 -10.80 10.69 -12.04
CA ASN A 37 -11.79 9.70 -11.65
C ASN A 37 -11.49 9.06 -10.29
N ARG A 38 -12.47 9.06 -9.38
CA ARG A 38 -12.40 8.43 -8.05
C ARG A 38 -12.04 6.95 -8.12
N THR A 39 -12.48 6.24 -9.15
CA THR A 39 -12.15 4.82 -9.38
C THR A 39 -10.64 4.60 -9.52
N ASN A 40 -9.95 5.48 -10.24
CA ASN A 40 -8.49 5.38 -10.42
C ASN A 40 -7.75 5.62 -9.10
N ILE A 41 -8.21 6.58 -8.29
CA ILE A 41 -7.64 6.82 -6.95
C ILE A 41 -7.78 5.56 -6.07
N ILE A 42 -8.96 4.94 -6.06
CA ILE A 42 -9.21 3.72 -5.27
C ILE A 42 -8.30 2.59 -5.74
N MET A 43 -8.22 2.40 -7.05
CA MET A 43 -7.36 1.41 -7.68
C MET A 43 -5.88 1.62 -7.32
N PHE A 44 -5.33 2.82 -7.51
CA PHE A 44 -3.93 3.11 -7.16
C PHE A 44 -3.66 2.91 -5.67
N ASN A 45 -4.58 3.30 -4.77
CA ASN A 45 -4.44 3.02 -3.35
C ASN A 45 -4.37 1.51 -3.04
N LYS A 46 -5.19 0.69 -3.71
CA LYS A 46 -5.14 -0.77 -3.59
C LYS A 46 -3.78 -1.31 -4.06
N PHE A 47 -3.31 -0.89 -5.23
CA PHE A 47 -2.02 -1.34 -5.76
C PHE A 47 -0.86 -0.91 -4.87
N ILE A 48 -0.85 0.33 -4.36
CA ILE A 48 0.24 0.81 -3.49
C ILE A 48 0.30 0.01 -2.19
N LYS A 49 -0.87 -0.37 -1.64
CA LYS A 49 -0.94 -1.21 -0.45
C LYS A 49 -0.35 -2.60 -0.67
N LEU A 50 -0.53 -3.17 -1.88
CA LEU A 50 -0.08 -4.52 -2.21
C LEU A 50 1.38 -4.58 -2.67
N TYR A 51 1.83 -3.57 -3.42
CA TYR A 51 3.07 -3.62 -4.20
C TYR A 51 4.08 -2.52 -3.84
N GLY A 52 3.68 -1.55 -3.01
CA GLY A 52 4.50 -0.41 -2.65
C GLY A 52 4.46 0.72 -3.69
N ARG A 53 4.70 1.95 -3.23
CA ARG A 53 4.52 3.16 -4.03
C ARG A 53 5.44 3.26 -5.26
N ASN A 54 6.69 2.82 -5.14
CA ASN A 54 7.67 2.94 -6.23
C ASN A 54 7.32 2.00 -7.39
N LEU A 55 6.94 0.76 -7.07
CA LEU A 55 6.61 -0.23 -8.10
C LEU A 55 5.38 0.20 -8.89
N VAL A 56 4.36 0.71 -8.19
CA VAL A 56 3.17 1.28 -8.82
C VAL A 56 3.53 2.49 -9.67
N PHE A 57 4.29 3.45 -9.14
CA PHE A 57 4.66 4.66 -9.89
C PHE A 57 5.31 4.34 -11.23
N PHE A 58 6.32 3.49 -11.22
CA PHE A 58 7.01 3.15 -12.45
C PHE A 58 6.18 2.25 -13.37
N SER A 59 5.23 1.46 -12.84
CA SER A 59 4.27 0.76 -13.69
C SER A 59 3.30 1.73 -14.37
N THR A 60 2.99 2.88 -13.74
CA THR A 60 2.27 3.99 -14.37
C THR A 60 3.08 4.64 -15.48
N VAL A 61 4.39 4.78 -15.29
CA VAL A 61 5.30 5.24 -16.36
C VAL A 61 5.30 4.25 -17.53
N ASP A 62 5.37 2.94 -17.25
CA ASP A 62 5.35 1.90 -18.28
C ASP A 62 4.07 1.94 -19.13
N LEU A 63 2.91 2.31 -18.56
CA LEU A 63 1.66 2.49 -19.32
C LEU A 63 1.79 3.52 -20.44
N PHE A 64 2.56 4.58 -20.23
CA PHE A 64 2.70 5.67 -21.20
C PHE A 64 3.36 5.20 -22.50
N TYR A 65 4.18 4.15 -22.42
CA TYR A 65 4.85 3.55 -23.58
C TYR A 65 4.02 2.47 -24.29
N ILE A 66 2.77 2.22 -23.84
CA ILE A 66 1.86 1.29 -24.52
C ILE A 66 1.12 2.06 -25.61
N ASP A 67 1.34 1.66 -26.86
CA ASP A 67 0.57 2.19 -27.99
C ASP A 67 -0.90 1.78 -27.87
N LYS A 68 -1.81 2.72 -28.15
CA LYS A 68 -3.27 2.57 -28.05
C LYS A 68 -3.74 1.92 -26.74
N LEU A 69 -3.31 2.49 -25.61
CA LEU A 69 -3.72 2.01 -24.29
C LEU A 69 -5.25 1.99 -24.14
N ASP A 70 -5.81 0.83 -23.79
CA ASP A 70 -7.21 0.69 -23.40
C ASP A 70 -7.41 1.19 -21.95
N HIS A 71 -7.99 2.39 -21.83
CA HIS A 71 -8.26 3.01 -20.55
C HIS A 71 -9.46 2.41 -19.79
N THR A 72 -10.26 1.55 -20.42
CA THR A 72 -11.42 0.91 -19.79
C THR A 72 -11.02 -0.27 -18.90
N ASN A 73 -9.98 -1.01 -19.28
CA ASN A 73 -9.47 -2.16 -18.54
C ASN A 73 -8.14 -1.88 -17.84
N LEU A 74 -8.02 -0.70 -17.23
CA LEU A 74 -6.76 -0.27 -16.63
C LEU A 74 -6.28 -1.22 -15.54
N TYR A 75 -7.18 -1.79 -14.74
CA TYR A 75 -6.84 -2.69 -13.63
C TYR A 75 -6.06 -3.92 -14.11
N GLY A 76 -6.52 -4.57 -15.18
CA GLY A 76 -5.89 -5.76 -15.73
C GLY A 76 -4.51 -5.47 -16.30
N ILE A 77 -4.41 -4.39 -17.09
CA ILE A 77 -3.15 -3.94 -17.70
C ILE A 77 -2.13 -3.59 -16.60
N PHE A 78 -2.57 -2.86 -15.57
CA PHE A 78 -1.70 -2.45 -14.47
C PHE A 78 -1.18 -3.64 -13.67
N ARG A 79 -2.06 -4.61 -13.36
CA ARG A 79 -1.67 -5.85 -12.67
C ARG A 79 -0.65 -6.63 -13.50
N TYR A 80 -0.86 -6.72 -14.82
CA TYR A 80 0.07 -7.38 -15.73
C TYR A 80 1.45 -6.70 -15.71
N LEU A 81 1.51 -5.36 -15.82
CA LEU A 81 2.78 -4.62 -15.80
C LEU A 81 3.56 -4.81 -14.49
N ILE A 82 2.87 -4.71 -13.36
CA ILE A 82 3.47 -4.95 -12.04
C ILE A 82 4.05 -6.36 -11.95
N ASN A 83 3.27 -7.38 -12.34
CA ASN A 83 3.72 -8.76 -12.32
C ASN A 83 4.93 -8.98 -13.24
N LYS A 84 4.92 -8.41 -14.44
CA LYS A 84 6.05 -8.47 -15.38
C LYS A 84 7.32 -7.85 -14.78
N ARG A 85 7.20 -6.75 -14.03
CA ARG A 85 8.33 -6.16 -13.28
C ARG A 85 8.82 -7.06 -12.15
N LEU A 86 7.91 -7.69 -11.41
CA LEU A 86 8.26 -8.62 -10.35
C LEU A 86 8.96 -9.86 -10.91
N GLU A 87 8.47 -10.43 -12.01
CA GLU A 87 9.11 -11.53 -12.73
C GLU A 87 10.52 -11.17 -13.20
N ARG A 88 10.72 -9.96 -13.74
CA ARG A 88 12.06 -9.49 -14.13
C ARG A 88 13.01 -9.36 -12.94
N ARG A 89 12.50 -8.95 -11.78
CA ARG A 89 13.32 -8.73 -10.57
C ARG A 89 13.64 -10.03 -9.83
N TYR A 90 12.70 -10.99 -9.81
CA TYR A 90 12.77 -12.18 -8.96
C TYR A 90 12.80 -13.50 -9.74
N GLY A 91 12.68 -13.47 -11.06
CA GLY A 91 12.61 -14.67 -11.92
C GLY A 91 11.17 -15.14 -12.19
N LYS A 92 11.00 -15.93 -13.26
CA LYS A 92 9.73 -16.57 -13.63
C LYS A 92 9.46 -17.79 -12.75
N SER A 93 8.82 -17.58 -11.62
CA SER A 93 8.09 -18.64 -10.93
C SER A 93 7.12 -17.99 -9.97
N ASN A 94 5.81 -18.18 -10.20
CA ASN A 94 4.71 -17.91 -9.28
C ASN A 94 5.06 -16.88 -8.21
N VAL A 95 4.95 -15.59 -8.56
CA VAL A 95 5.20 -14.50 -7.63
C VAL A 95 4.17 -14.60 -6.50
N ASN A 96 4.50 -15.40 -5.49
CA ASN A 96 4.04 -15.19 -4.13
C ASN A 96 4.59 -13.83 -3.77
N ILE A 97 3.81 -12.78 -4.08
CA ILE A 97 4.11 -11.41 -3.71
C ILE A 97 4.40 -11.48 -2.20
N PRO A 98 5.62 -11.17 -1.73
CA PRO A 98 5.84 -11.08 -0.31
C PRO A 98 4.97 -9.93 0.18
N ILE A 99 3.80 -10.29 0.71
CA ILE A 99 2.89 -9.34 1.32
C ILE A 99 3.67 -8.76 2.50
N ASP A 100 3.88 -7.44 2.50
CA ASP A 100 4.46 -6.76 3.65
C ASP A 100 3.45 -6.82 4.81
N LEU A 101 3.59 -7.87 5.61
CA LEU A 101 2.77 -8.13 6.79
C LEU A 101 3.25 -7.32 8.00
N THR A 102 4.27 -6.46 7.88
CA THR A 102 4.84 -5.70 9.01
C THR A 102 3.77 -4.91 9.76
N ARG A 103 2.81 -4.32 9.04
CA ARG A 103 1.71 -3.57 9.67
C ARG A 103 0.73 -4.49 10.42
N SER A 104 0.45 -5.66 9.86
CA SER A 104 -0.40 -6.68 10.50
C SER A 104 0.27 -7.26 11.75
N ILE A 105 1.58 -7.53 11.67
CA ILE A 105 2.41 -7.99 12.78
C ILE A 105 2.45 -6.94 13.88
N LYS A 106 2.71 -5.66 13.55
CA LYS A 106 2.69 -4.56 14.54
C LYS A 106 1.32 -4.40 15.21
N LYS A 107 0.23 -4.60 14.48
CA LYS A 107 -1.12 -4.57 15.04
C LYS A 107 -1.33 -5.73 16.01
N MET A 108 -1.00 -6.96 15.62
CA MET A 108 -1.07 -8.13 16.49
C MET A 108 -0.22 -7.97 17.75
N GLN A 109 1.02 -7.47 17.64
CA GLN A 109 1.87 -7.18 18.80
C GLN A 109 1.23 -6.17 19.76
N LYS A 110 0.57 -5.13 19.23
CA LYS A 110 -0.16 -4.14 20.04
C LYS A 110 -1.36 -4.77 20.75
N ASP A 111 -2.08 -5.65 20.07
CA ASP A 111 -3.25 -6.33 20.62
C ASP A 111 -2.83 -7.34 21.71
N ILE A 112 -1.76 -8.11 21.50
CA ILE A 112 -1.15 -9.00 22.53
C ILE A 112 -0.73 -8.20 23.76
N LYS A 113 -0.08 -7.04 23.59
CA LYS A 113 0.34 -6.19 24.72
C LYS A 113 -0.85 -5.69 25.55
N LYS A 114 -2.01 -5.46 24.93
CA LYS A 114 -3.24 -5.09 25.64
C LYS A 114 -3.83 -6.26 26.42
N LEU A 115 -3.81 -7.46 25.85
CA LEU A 115 -4.31 -8.66 26.53
C LEU A 115 -3.47 -9.00 27.76
N LYS A 116 -2.13 -8.96 27.66
CA LYS A 116 -1.24 -9.17 28.80
C LYS A 116 -1.44 -8.14 29.93
N LYS A 117 -1.84 -6.91 29.62
CA LYS A 117 -2.18 -5.92 30.65
C LYS A 117 -3.49 -6.23 31.36
N LYS A 118 -4.47 -6.80 30.65
CA LYS A 118 -5.77 -7.18 31.24
C LYS A 118 -5.69 -8.42 32.13
N GLU A 119 -4.79 -9.37 31.86
CA GLU A 119 -4.58 -10.53 32.73
C GLU A 119 -4.01 -10.14 34.11
N ILE A 120 -3.25 -9.04 34.20
CA ILE A 120 -2.67 -8.55 35.47
C ILE A 120 -3.72 -7.80 36.32
N GLU A 121 -4.79 -7.28 35.72
CA GLU A 121 -5.87 -6.59 36.43
C GLU A 121 -6.91 -7.56 37.05
N PHE A 122 -6.75 -8.87 36.86
CA PHE A 122 -7.59 -9.92 37.45
C PHE A 122 -6.96 -10.58 38.70
N GLU A 123 -6.11 -9.87 39.44
CA GLU A 123 -5.70 -10.30 40.78
C GLU A 123 -6.86 -10.10 41.78
N ASN A 124 -7.58 -11.22 41.99
CA ASN A 124 -8.49 -11.60 43.09
C ASN A 124 -9.22 -10.49 43.89
N PRO A 125 -10.55 -10.32 43.74
CA PRO A 125 -11.35 -9.45 44.61
C PRO A 125 -11.65 -10.04 46.00
N PHE A 126 -11.03 -11.16 46.40
CA PHE A 126 -11.32 -11.89 47.64
C PHE A 126 -10.24 -11.82 48.72
N ASN A 127 -9.22 -10.96 48.58
CA ASN A 127 -8.31 -10.68 49.70
C ASN A 127 -8.92 -9.57 50.59
N GLY A 128 -9.99 -9.91 51.30
CA GLY A 128 -10.62 -9.09 52.31
C GLY A 128 -11.07 -9.95 53.48
N ASP A 129 -10.33 -9.82 54.59
CA ASP A 129 -10.70 -10.14 55.97
C ASP A 129 -10.70 -11.61 56.41
N GLU A 130 -9.49 -12.17 56.54
CA GLU A 130 -9.18 -13.01 57.70
C GLU A 130 -8.22 -12.24 58.62
N ASN A 131 -8.77 -11.70 59.71
CA ASN A 131 -8.11 -11.29 60.97
C ASN A 131 -9.27 -10.78 61.86
N ASP A 132 -9.49 -11.18 63.10
CA ASP A 132 -8.79 -12.07 64.01
C ASP A 132 -9.81 -12.37 65.13
N ASN A 133 -9.88 -13.61 65.61
CA ASN A 133 -10.53 -13.93 66.88
C ASN A 133 -9.49 -13.69 67.98
N GLY A 134 -9.73 -12.71 68.86
CA GLY A 134 -8.93 -12.45 70.06
C GLY A 134 -9.60 -11.47 71.00
#